data_AF-A0A7Y3CE64-F1
#
_entry.id   AF-A0A7Y3CE64-F1
#
_cell.length_a   1.000
_cell.length_b   1.000
_cell.length_c   1.000
_cell.angle_alpha   90.00
_cell.angle_beta   90.00
_cell.angle_gamma   90.00
#
_symmetry.space_group_name_H-M   'P 1'
#
loop_
_entity.id
_entity.type
_entity.pdbx_description
1 polymer ?
#
loop_
_entity_poly.entity_id
_entity_poly.type
_entity_poly.pdbx_seq_one_letter_code
_entity_poly.pdbx_strand_id
1 'polypeptide(L)'
;ITMIYGKGETVRCPVCGKVFITGVVSEDAMDKLTNHLVSNLKTQKNYKIMTLSTTGEEQTIADRNFIVEKGRDINSDAVITGYVYRYIERIGTRYSVKSPASVAFGIHLVSVKNGRILWSGHFDETQYSLSENLFNLKAFIKRKGSWITADEMATSGLEEILKTFPNP
;
A
#
# COMPACT_ATOMS: atom_id res chain seq x y z
N ILE A 1 3.79 -7.02 -4.41
CA ILE A 1 2.52 -6.45 -3.89
C ILE A 1 1.38 -7.13 -4.64
N THR A 2 0.26 -7.44 -4.00
CA THR A 2 -0.88 -8.15 -4.59
C THR A 2 -2.11 -7.24 -4.62
N MET A 3 -2.92 -7.32 -5.68
CA MET A 3 -4.18 -6.57 -5.78
C MET A 3 -5.33 -7.41 -5.21
N ILE A 4 -6.22 -6.77 -4.46
CA ILE A 4 -7.47 -7.38 -4.01
C ILE A 4 -8.61 -6.75 -4.81
N TYR A 5 -9.31 -7.59 -5.56
CA TYR A 5 -10.44 -7.20 -6.39
C TYR A 5 -11.74 -7.12 -5.58
N GLY A 6 -12.71 -6.36 -6.09
CA GLY A 6 -14.00 -6.12 -5.45
C GLY A 6 -14.31 -4.63 -5.36
N LYS A 7 -15.58 -4.24 -5.39
CA LYS A 7 -16.00 -2.84 -5.27
C LYS A 7 -16.98 -2.68 -4.12
N GLY A 8 -16.58 -1.96 -3.08
CA GLY A 8 -17.39 -1.71 -1.90
C GLY A 8 -17.52 -2.92 -0.98
N GLU A 9 -16.68 -3.94 -1.16
CA GLU A 9 -16.71 -5.14 -0.34
C GLU A 9 -15.83 -4.96 0.89
N THR A 10 -16.28 -5.53 2.01
CA THR A 10 -15.50 -5.56 3.24
C THR A 10 -14.60 -6.78 3.22
N VAL A 11 -13.29 -6.57 3.07
CA VAL A 11 -12.31 -7.65 3.00
C VAL A 11 -11.36 -7.61 4.19
N ARG A 12 -10.92 -8.79 4.61
CA ARG A 12 -9.93 -8.94 5.68
C ARG A 12 -8.55 -9.15 5.07
N CYS A 13 -7.57 -8.37 5.53
CA CYS A 13 -6.18 -8.56 5.17
C CYS A 13 -5.75 -10.01 5.52
N PRO A 14 -5.18 -10.76 4.57
CA PRO A 14 -4.81 -12.17 4.77
C PRO A 14 -3.62 -12.35 5.72
N VAL A 15 -2.88 -11.27 6.01
CA VAL A 15 -1.68 -11.31 6.87
C VAL A 15 -2.00 -10.84 8.28
N CYS A 16 -2.46 -9.61 8.45
CA CYS A 16 -2.66 -9.00 9.77
C CYS A 16 -4.11 -9.05 10.27
N GLY A 17 -5.06 -9.38 9.39
CA GLY A 17 -6.47 -9.43 9.74
C GLY A 17 -7.18 -8.07 9.83
N LYS A 18 -6.52 -6.95 9.50
CA LYS A 18 -7.16 -5.63 9.40
C LYS A 18 -8.22 -5.64 8.30
N VAL A 19 -9.33 -4.96 8.54
CA VAL A 19 -10.45 -4.86 7.60
C VAL A 19 -10.29 -3.62 6.72
N PHE A 20 -10.58 -3.78 5.42
CA PHE A 20 -10.56 -2.72 4.41
C PHE A 20 -11.84 -2.76 3.58
N ILE A 21 -12.23 -1.61 3.04
CA ILE A 21 -13.27 -1.51 2.02
C ILE A 21 -12.59 -1.48 0.65
N THR A 22 -12.88 -2.46 -0.20
CA THR A 22 -12.30 -2.55 -1.54
C THR A 22 -12.88 -1.49 -2.48
N GLY A 23 -12.12 -1.15 -3.50
CA GLY A 23 -12.57 -0.32 -4.60
C GLY A 23 -11.83 -0.67 -5.88
N VAL A 24 -12.07 0.10 -6.94
CA VAL A 24 -11.33 -0.06 -8.19
C VAL A 24 -9.83 0.11 -7.91
N VAL A 25 -9.02 -0.82 -8.41
CA VAL A 25 -7.56 -0.76 -8.37
C VAL A 25 -7.08 -0.55 -9.81
N SER A 26 -6.40 0.56 -10.05
CA SER A 26 -5.77 0.84 -11.35
C SER A 26 -4.74 -0.24 -11.72
N GLU A 27 -4.64 -0.60 -13.01
CA GLU A 27 -3.75 -1.68 -13.49
C GLU A 27 -2.27 -1.43 -13.14
N ASP A 28 -1.86 -0.16 -13.12
CA ASP A 28 -0.50 0.29 -12.81
C ASP A 28 -0.23 0.47 -11.31
N ALA A 29 -1.24 0.30 -10.45
CA ALA A 29 -1.12 0.56 -9.01
C ALA A 29 -0.07 -0.34 -8.34
N MET A 30 -0.03 -1.62 -8.75
CA MET A 30 0.91 -2.61 -8.21
C MET A 30 2.36 -2.23 -8.50
N ASP A 31 2.65 -1.87 -9.75
CA ASP A 31 4.01 -1.53 -10.18
C ASP A 31 4.46 -0.22 -9.54
N LYS A 32 3.59 0.81 -9.53
CA LYS A 32 3.88 2.10 -8.88
C LYS A 32 4.22 1.93 -7.41
N LEU A 33 3.34 1.28 -6.63
CA LEU A 33 3.57 1.07 -5.19
C LEU A 33 4.81 0.21 -4.93
N THR A 34 5.06 -0.82 -5.75
CA THR A 34 6.25 -1.66 -5.60
C THR A 34 7.53 -0.86 -5.86
N ASN A 35 7.54 -0.06 -6.92
CA ASN A 35 8.68 0.80 -7.26
C ASN A 35 8.96 1.84 -6.18
N HIS A 36 7.92 2.50 -5.65
CA HIS A 36 8.05 3.47 -4.56
C HIS A 36 8.57 2.82 -3.28
N LEU A 37 8.08 1.62 -2.93
CA LEU A 37 8.54 0.88 -1.75
C LEU A 37 10.00 0.47 -1.86
N VAL A 38 10.39 -0.13 -2.98
CA VAL A 38 11.77 -0.56 -3.22
C VAL A 38 12.71 0.65 -3.24
N SER A 39 12.29 1.76 -3.84
CA SER A 39 13.09 2.99 -3.89
C SER A 39 13.32 3.54 -2.48
N ASN A 40 12.28 3.63 -1.65
CA ASN A 40 12.40 4.07 -0.27
C ASN A 40 13.30 3.13 0.56
N LEU A 41 13.11 1.82 0.47
CA LEU A 41 13.92 0.86 1.24
C LEU A 41 15.38 0.82 0.80
N LYS A 42 15.68 1.00 -0.51
CA LYS A 42 17.06 1.05 -1.02
C LYS A 42 17.86 2.24 -0.47
N THR A 43 17.20 3.33 -0.08
CA THR A 43 17.90 4.45 0.58
C THR A 43 18.41 4.09 1.97
N GLN A 44 17.86 3.04 2.59
CA GLN A 44 18.29 2.56 3.89
C GLN A 44 19.41 1.53 3.70
N LYS A 45 20.63 1.85 4.16
CA LYS A 45 21.85 1.03 3.92
C LYS A 45 21.89 -0.31 4.67
N ASN A 46 20.86 -0.65 5.44
CA ASN A 46 20.92 -1.74 6.43
C ASN A 46 20.28 -3.04 5.92
N TYR A 47 19.80 -3.07 4.68
CA TYR A 47 19.06 -4.21 4.13
C TYR A 47 19.63 -4.69 2.80
N LYS A 48 19.81 -6.00 2.66
CA LYS A 48 19.99 -6.65 1.36
C LYS A 48 18.61 -7.02 0.81
N ILE A 49 18.10 -6.19 -0.11
CA ILE A 49 16.77 -6.39 -0.68
C ILE A 49 16.87 -7.36 -1.87
N MET A 50 16.05 -8.41 -1.84
CA MET A 50 15.82 -9.32 -2.97
C MET A 50 14.36 -9.20 -3.38
N THR A 51 14.12 -8.88 -4.65
CA THR A 51 12.76 -8.79 -5.19
C THR A 51 12.35 -10.13 -5.76
N LEU A 52 11.24 -10.68 -5.28
CA LEU A 52 10.60 -11.85 -5.86
C LEU A 52 9.36 -11.40 -6.63
N SER A 53 9.39 -11.55 -7.95
CA SER A 53 8.23 -11.33 -8.82
C SER A 53 7.55 -12.67 -9.03
N THR A 54 6.33 -12.84 -8.51
CA THR A 54 5.50 -14.00 -8.84
C THR A 54 4.80 -13.72 -10.15
N THR A 55 5.39 -14.14 -11.28
CA THR A 55 4.69 -14.23 -12.57
C THR A 55 4.05 -15.62 -12.63
N GLY A 56 2.74 -15.68 -12.41
CA GLY A 56 1.98 -16.94 -12.46
C GLY A 56 0.50 -16.73 -12.18
N GLU A 57 -0.33 -17.33 -13.02
CA GLU A 57 -1.78 -17.14 -13.23
C GLU A 57 -2.71 -17.56 -12.10
N GLU A 58 -2.24 -17.58 -10.86
CA GLU A 58 -3.12 -17.73 -9.70
C GLU A 58 -2.93 -16.53 -8.78
N GLN A 59 -3.88 -15.59 -8.87
CA GLN A 59 -4.11 -14.53 -7.90
C GLN A 59 -4.58 -15.12 -6.56
N THR A 60 -3.97 -16.21 -6.12
CA THR A 60 -4.17 -16.76 -4.79
C THR A 60 -3.66 -15.70 -3.85
N ILE A 61 -4.59 -15.11 -3.09
CA ILE A 61 -4.29 -14.13 -2.06
C ILE A 61 -3.21 -14.75 -1.17
N ALA A 62 -1.97 -14.28 -1.35
CA ALA A 62 -0.81 -14.87 -0.68
C ALA A 62 -1.06 -14.80 0.82
N ASP A 63 -1.31 -15.94 1.45
CA ASP A 63 -1.47 -15.97 2.88
C ASP A 63 -0.10 -15.97 3.57
N ARG A 64 -0.12 -15.93 4.89
CA ARG A 64 1.08 -15.90 5.70
C ARG A 64 1.99 -17.13 5.48
N ASN A 65 1.42 -18.30 5.20
CA ASN A 65 2.21 -19.52 5.00
C ASN A 65 2.95 -19.47 3.66
N PHE A 66 2.24 -19.08 2.60
CA PHE A 66 2.83 -18.90 1.28
C PHE A 66 3.98 -17.88 1.29
N ILE A 67 3.80 -16.75 2.00
CA ILE A 67 4.84 -15.72 2.15
C ILE A 67 6.10 -16.30 2.81
N VAL A 68 5.92 -17.06 3.89
CA VAL A 68 7.04 -17.66 4.63
C VAL A 68 7.76 -18.71 3.79
N GLU A 69 7.02 -19.55 3.07
CA GLU A 69 7.57 -20.55 2.16
C GLU A 69 8.45 -19.88 1.10
N LYS A 70 7.94 -18.86 0.40
CA LYS A 70 8.72 -18.11 -0.58
C LYS A 70 9.94 -17.40 0.01
N GLY A 71 9.85 -16.94 1.25
CA GLY A 71 10.99 -16.38 1.97
C GLY A 71 12.10 -17.41 2.24
N ARG A 72 11.74 -18.67 2.49
CA ARG A 72 12.69 -19.78 2.68
C ARG A 72 13.38 -20.15 1.37
N ASP A 73 12.64 -20.21 0.27
CA ASP A 73 13.17 -20.55 -1.06
C ASP A 73 14.37 -19.66 -1.45
N ILE A 74 14.36 -18.40 -1.01
CA ILE A 74 15.42 -17.41 -1.30
C ILE A 74 16.37 -17.16 -0.12
N ASN A 75 16.32 -17.96 0.94
CA ASN A 75 17.14 -17.81 2.16
C ASN A 75 17.10 -16.39 2.75
N SER A 76 15.91 -15.78 2.82
CA SER A 76 15.70 -14.47 3.45
C SER A 76 15.34 -14.59 4.94
N ASP A 77 15.74 -13.60 5.74
CA ASP A 77 15.38 -13.55 7.17
C ASP A 77 13.92 -13.10 7.40
N ALA A 78 13.44 -12.24 6.51
CA ALA A 78 12.10 -11.67 6.53
C ALA A 78 11.63 -11.34 5.11
N VAL A 79 10.31 -11.38 4.89
CA VAL A 79 9.66 -11.03 3.64
C VAL A 79 8.80 -9.79 3.83
N ILE A 80 8.92 -8.84 2.92
CA ILE A 80 8.00 -7.71 2.81
C ILE A 80 6.94 -8.07 1.78
N THR A 81 5.68 -8.03 2.20
CA THR A 81 4.52 -8.19 1.33
C THR A 81 3.62 -6.97 1.44
N GLY A 82 2.76 -6.76 0.45
CA GLY A 82 1.76 -5.70 0.51
C GLY A 82 0.55 -6.01 -0.33
N TYR A 83 -0.58 -5.41 0.03
CA TYR A 83 -1.88 -5.60 -0.62
C TYR A 83 -2.49 -4.24 -0.95
N VAL A 84 -3.01 -4.10 -2.15
CA VAL A 84 -3.75 -2.90 -2.60
C VAL A 84 -5.23 -3.26 -2.63
N TYR A 85 -6.03 -2.51 -1.86
CA TYR A 85 -7.47 -2.71 -1.75
C TYR A 85 -8.26 -1.70 -2.57
N ARG A 86 -7.67 -0.52 -2.79
CA ARG A 86 -8.29 0.58 -3.54
C ARG A 86 -7.20 1.47 -4.11
N TYR A 87 -7.31 1.82 -5.38
CA TYR A 87 -6.43 2.78 -6.04
C TYR A 87 -7.22 3.47 -7.16
N ILE A 88 -7.98 4.49 -6.75
CA ILE A 88 -8.90 5.24 -7.58
C ILE A 88 -8.27 6.59 -7.89
N GLU A 89 -8.05 6.86 -9.17
CA GLU A 89 -7.57 8.17 -9.63
C GLU A 89 -8.68 9.23 -9.55
N ARG A 90 -8.27 10.49 -9.32
CA ARG A 90 -9.20 11.61 -9.38
C ARG A 90 -9.67 11.84 -10.82
N ILE A 91 -10.95 12.17 -10.99
CA ILE A 91 -11.50 12.67 -12.25
C ILE A 91 -11.75 14.16 -12.08
N GLY A 92 -11.14 14.99 -12.94
CA GLY A 92 -11.28 16.44 -12.91
C GLY A 92 -9.97 17.19 -13.14
N THR A 93 -9.99 18.51 -13.02
CA THR A 93 -8.80 19.37 -13.10
C THR A 93 -8.12 19.49 -11.73
N ARG A 94 -6.94 20.12 -11.70
CA ARG A 94 -6.20 20.39 -10.45
C ARG A 94 -7.00 21.24 -9.43
N TYR A 95 -7.99 22.00 -9.91
CA TYR A 95 -8.78 22.94 -9.12
C TYR A 95 -10.27 22.57 -9.02
N SER A 96 -10.73 21.54 -9.75
CA SER A 96 -12.12 21.09 -9.74
C SER A 96 -12.17 19.58 -9.92
N VAL A 97 -12.78 18.88 -8.96
CA VAL A 97 -12.85 17.42 -8.95
C VAL A 97 -14.30 16.95 -9.13
N LYS A 98 -14.50 15.97 -10.02
CA LYS A 98 -15.77 15.25 -10.22
C LYS A 98 -15.81 13.97 -9.39
N SER A 99 -14.67 13.29 -9.24
CA SER A 99 -14.50 12.14 -8.34
C SER A 99 -13.12 12.23 -7.69
N PRO A 100 -13.00 12.15 -6.36
CA PRO A 100 -11.71 12.30 -5.70
C PRO A 100 -10.81 11.09 -5.87
N ALA A 101 -9.50 11.31 -5.66
CA ALA A 101 -8.57 10.21 -5.53
C ALA A 101 -8.83 9.46 -4.23
N SER A 102 -8.66 8.14 -4.25
CA SER A 102 -8.76 7.31 -3.06
C SER A 102 -7.86 6.10 -3.12
N VAL A 103 -7.08 5.90 -2.07
CA VAL A 103 -6.06 4.86 -2.01
C VAL A 103 -6.16 4.13 -0.67
N ALA A 104 -6.13 2.80 -0.72
CA ALA A 104 -6.03 1.95 0.45
C ALA A 104 -5.08 0.78 0.19
N PHE A 105 -4.07 0.62 1.04
CA PHE A 105 -3.10 -0.48 0.99
C PHE A 105 -2.56 -0.85 2.37
N GLY A 106 -2.03 -2.07 2.47
CA GLY A 106 -1.29 -2.56 3.63
C GLY A 106 0.06 -3.10 3.22
N ILE A 107 1.08 -2.91 4.08
CA ILE A 107 2.43 -3.47 3.91
C ILE A 107 2.81 -4.16 5.21
N HIS A 108 3.41 -5.35 5.08
CA HIS A 108 3.72 -6.22 6.21
C HIS A 108 5.14 -6.76 6.07
N LEU A 109 5.89 -6.74 7.17
CA LEU A 109 7.17 -7.42 7.30
C LEU A 109 6.95 -8.70 8.10
N VAL A 110 7.26 -9.85 7.52
CA VAL A 110 7.00 -11.17 8.09
C VAL A 110 8.32 -11.91 8.28
N SER A 111 8.59 -12.39 9.50
CA SER A 111 9.77 -13.20 9.79
C SER A 111 9.65 -14.57 9.14
N VAL A 112 10.67 -15.00 8.39
CA VAL A 112 10.70 -16.33 7.78
C VAL A 112 10.92 -17.43 8.82
N LYS A 113 11.63 -17.11 9.92
CA LYS A 113 11.97 -18.03 11.00
C LYS A 113 10.75 -18.65 11.68
N ASN A 114 9.74 -17.83 11.99
CA ASN A 114 8.57 -18.25 12.78
C ASN A 114 7.24 -17.71 12.22
N GLY A 115 7.28 -17.13 11.03
CA GLY A 115 6.15 -16.47 10.38
C GLY A 115 5.68 -15.19 11.07
N ARG A 116 6.22 -14.74 12.20
CA ARG A 116 5.62 -13.63 12.96
C ARG A 116 5.63 -12.34 12.14
N ILE A 117 4.57 -11.56 12.25
CA ILE A 117 4.52 -10.19 11.71
C ILE A 117 5.45 -9.35 12.58
N LEU A 118 6.57 -8.92 12.00
CA LEU A 118 7.54 -8.05 12.65
C LEU A 118 7.08 -6.59 12.62
N TRP A 119 6.38 -6.20 11.56
CA TRP A 119 5.84 -4.86 11.39
C TRP A 119 4.66 -4.84 10.42
N SER A 120 3.77 -3.87 10.56
CA SER A 120 2.69 -3.61 9.60
C SER A 120 2.39 -2.12 9.50
N GLY A 121 2.42 -1.59 8.29
CA GLY A 121 1.96 -0.26 7.94
C GLY A 121 0.68 -0.33 7.11
N HIS A 122 -0.23 0.60 7.34
CA HIS A 122 -1.50 0.64 6.61
C HIS A 122 -1.83 2.08 6.24
N PHE A 123 -2.37 2.27 5.05
CA PHE A 123 -2.84 3.55 4.56
C PHE A 123 -4.24 3.39 3.99
N ASP A 124 -5.15 4.29 4.33
CA ASP A 124 -6.53 4.31 3.85
C ASP A 124 -7.01 5.77 3.84
N GLU A 125 -7.04 6.38 2.67
CA GLU A 125 -7.49 7.76 2.51
C GLU A 125 -8.39 7.91 1.27
N THR A 126 -9.40 8.77 1.40
CA THR A 126 -10.17 9.34 0.29
C THR A 126 -10.02 10.85 0.40
N GLN A 127 -9.64 11.53 -0.68
CA GLN A 127 -9.63 12.99 -0.68
C GLN A 127 -11.07 13.51 -0.67
N TYR A 128 -11.55 14.03 0.45
CA TYR A 128 -12.89 14.65 0.45
C TYR A 128 -12.86 15.98 -0.30
N SER A 129 -13.96 16.30 -1.01
CA SER A 129 -14.22 17.67 -1.47
C SER A 129 -14.41 18.56 -0.26
N LEU A 130 -13.76 19.72 -0.29
CA LEU A 130 -13.83 20.77 0.73
C LEU A 130 -15.27 21.18 1.09
N SER A 131 -16.28 20.79 0.31
CA SER A 131 -17.69 21.01 0.61
C SER A 131 -18.22 20.17 1.77
N GLU A 132 -17.62 19.01 2.09
CA GLU A 132 -18.18 18.09 3.09
C GLU A 132 -17.40 18.03 4.41
N ASN A 133 -16.18 18.59 4.50
CA ASN A 133 -15.42 18.52 5.76
C ASN A 133 -14.39 19.65 5.93
N LEU A 134 -14.80 20.76 6.56
CA LEU A 134 -13.91 21.86 6.97
C LEU A 134 -12.82 21.43 7.97
N PHE A 135 -12.94 20.25 8.61
CA PHE A 135 -11.94 19.72 9.55
C PHE A 135 -10.67 19.15 8.88
N ASN A 136 -10.70 18.83 7.58
CA ASN A 136 -9.54 18.32 6.83
C ASN A 136 -8.65 19.42 6.21
N LEU A 137 -8.92 20.69 6.54
CA LEU A 137 -8.22 21.85 6.02
C LEU A 137 -6.69 21.79 6.24
N LYS A 138 -6.21 21.13 7.31
CA LYS A 138 -4.77 20.96 7.58
C LYS A 138 -4.05 20.12 6.52
N ALA A 139 -4.66 19.04 6.03
CA ALA A 139 -4.07 18.21 4.97
C ALA A 139 -4.08 18.94 3.61
N PHE A 140 -5.15 19.70 3.33
CA PHE A 140 -5.27 20.54 2.13
C PHE A 140 -4.24 21.69 2.10
N ILE A 141 -4.05 22.37 3.24
CA ILE A 141 -3.02 23.42 3.41
C ILE A 141 -1.61 22.83 3.28
N LYS A 142 -1.34 21.66 3.89
CA LYS A 142 -0.03 20.97 3.76
C LYS A 142 0.26 20.56 2.31
N ARG A 143 -0.78 20.31 1.51
CA ARG A 143 -0.71 19.96 0.07
C ARG A 143 -0.87 21.19 -0.86
N LYS A 144 -0.63 22.42 -0.36
CA LYS A 144 -0.69 23.69 -1.12
C LYS A 144 -2.02 23.94 -1.87
N GLY A 145 -3.11 23.37 -1.38
CA GLY A 145 -4.44 23.57 -1.94
C GLY A 145 -4.69 22.95 -3.32
N SER A 146 -3.97 21.87 -3.67
CA SER A 146 -4.23 21.12 -4.90
C SER A 146 -4.74 19.70 -4.63
N TRP A 147 -5.67 19.26 -5.49
CA TRP A 147 -6.07 17.87 -5.63
C TRP A 147 -4.89 17.03 -6.13
N ILE A 148 -4.44 16.06 -5.32
CA ILE A 148 -3.29 15.20 -5.67
C ILE A 148 -3.80 13.93 -6.36
N THR A 149 -2.97 13.33 -7.20
CA THR A 149 -3.28 12.06 -7.87
C THR A 149 -3.30 10.90 -6.87
N ALA A 150 -3.83 9.75 -7.29
CA ALA A 150 -3.72 8.52 -6.52
C ALA A 150 -2.23 8.15 -6.26
N ASP A 151 -1.36 8.41 -7.23
CA ASP A 151 0.08 8.14 -7.10
C ASP A 151 0.77 9.06 -6.08
N GLU A 152 0.47 10.35 -6.10
CA GLU A 152 0.98 11.30 -5.11
C GLU A 152 0.47 10.95 -3.70
N MET A 153 -0.79 10.50 -3.59
CA MET A 153 -1.39 10.05 -2.33
C MET A 153 -0.72 8.78 -1.82
N ALA A 154 -0.54 7.79 -2.69
CA ALA A 154 0.11 6.52 -2.39
C ALA A 154 1.56 6.73 -1.93
N THR A 155 2.31 7.59 -2.64
CA THR A 155 3.70 7.94 -2.31
C THR A 155 3.78 8.59 -0.93
N SER A 156 2.98 9.62 -0.67
CA SER A 156 2.97 10.29 0.63
C SER A 156 2.52 9.37 1.77
N GLY A 157 1.52 8.52 1.52
CA GLY A 157 1.06 7.52 2.48
C GLY A 157 2.14 6.49 2.80
N LEU A 158 2.89 6.06 1.79
CA LEU A 158 3.98 5.12 1.92
C LEU A 158 5.13 5.69 2.75
N GLU A 159 5.55 6.92 2.44
CA GLU A 159 6.57 7.64 3.20
C GLU A 159 6.18 7.77 4.68
N GLU A 160 4.91 8.08 4.97
CA GLU A 160 4.43 8.22 6.34
C GLU A 160 4.48 6.90 7.12
N ILE A 161 4.00 5.79 6.54
CA ILE A 161 4.05 4.50 7.24
C ILE A 161 5.49 4.01 7.44
N LEU A 162 6.38 4.26 6.48
CA LEU A 162 7.76 3.80 6.52
C LEU A 162 8.61 4.52 7.59
N LYS A 163 8.16 5.65 8.14
CA LYS A 163 8.80 6.26 9.33
C LYS A 163 8.80 5.36 10.55
N THR A 164 7.83 4.44 10.63
CA THR A 164 7.72 3.45 11.72
C THR A 164 8.33 2.11 11.35
N PHE A 165 8.91 1.99 10.15
CA PHE A 165 9.54 0.77 9.71
C PHE A 165 10.69 0.44 10.68
N PRO A 166 10.81 -0.82 11.14
CA PRO A 166 11.87 -1.19 12.05
C PRO A 166 13.23 -0.89 11.41
N ASN A 167 14.17 -0.42 12.21
CA ASN A 167 15.59 -0.45 11.87
C ASN A 167 16.22 -1.64 12.61
N PRO A 168 17.16 -2.38 11.99
CA PRO A 168 17.81 -3.50 12.64
C PRO A 168 18.68 -3.05 13.82
#